data_AF-A0A2A5IZB5-F1
#
_entry.id   AF-A0A2A5IZB5-F1
#
_cell.length_a   1.000
_cell.length_b   1.000
_cell.length_c   1.000
_cell.angle_alpha   90.00
_cell.angle_beta   90.00
_cell.angle_gamma   90.00
#
_symmetry.space_group_name_H-M   'P 1'
#
loop_
_entity.id
_entity.type
_entity.pdbx_description
1 polymer ?
#
loop_
_entity_poly.entity_id
_entity_poly.type
_entity_poly.pdbx_seq_one_letter_code
_entity_poly.pdbx_strand_id
1 'polypeptide(L)'
;MDWYGHSTMHLANTYPDEEAEPLFIEARDTYNAMGLDNKAVRVTSALGHIAERRGDLDAAEAAYLESIRIHTRDHDYLELAEADFALASLHWRRNDVLNAEKHFERAVDTFVAFGVFPRAALCDVNRAALWSAQAQNPTTRNTMLSHAVDLMLPAVLYLNEQAHQFQTASHRQSWKALHSVWMNRVFEMVHEIGDTKLISELVEMNLNTGVYSTQKVPTSVLPQVSGRMGRLTQVATVEDHATIRAMSLSSVASRLVAGAALPQLPPPKLLMPDGSIAAEKYLDAIGTRFDQREQLHAPVQTW
;
A
#
# COMPACT_ATOMS: atom_id res chain seq x y z
N MET A 1 -30.20 13.41 -7.92
CA MET A 1 -29.16 14.30 -7.35
C MET A 1 -28.03 13.49 -6.73
N ASP A 2 -28.29 12.41 -5.98
CA ASP A 2 -27.22 11.53 -5.46
C ASP A 2 -26.34 10.91 -6.56
N TRP A 3 -26.98 10.34 -7.61
CA TRP A 3 -26.27 9.84 -8.80
C TRP A 3 -25.37 10.90 -9.45
N TYR A 4 -25.79 12.17 -9.42
CA TYR A 4 -25.04 13.28 -10.02
C TYR A 4 -23.74 13.52 -9.24
N GLY A 5 -23.84 13.74 -7.92
CA GLY A 5 -22.66 13.88 -7.05
C GLY A 5 -21.71 12.68 -7.14
N HIS A 6 -22.25 11.47 -7.27
CA HIS A 6 -21.44 10.26 -7.44
C HIS A 6 -20.70 10.24 -8.78
N SER A 7 -21.39 10.59 -9.85
CA SER A 7 -20.82 10.64 -11.20
C SER A 7 -19.74 11.71 -11.30
N THR A 8 -19.99 12.90 -10.75
CA THR A 8 -19.04 14.02 -10.71
C THR A 8 -17.79 13.65 -9.91
N MET A 9 -17.94 12.98 -8.75
CA MET A 9 -16.81 12.49 -7.96
C MET A 9 -15.97 11.47 -8.75
N HIS A 10 -16.59 10.49 -9.42
CA HIS A 10 -15.85 9.51 -10.23
C HIS A 10 -15.12 10.17 -11.39
N LEU A 11 -15.78 11.12 -12.05
CA LEU A 11 -15.21 11.92 -13.13
C LEU A 11 -13.99 12.71 -12.64
N ALA A 12 -14.10 13.42 -11.51
CA ALA A 12 -13.02 14.19 -10.89
C ALA A 12 -11.74 13.34 -10.72
N ASN A 13 -11.89 12.11 -10.28
CA ASN A 13 -10.75 11.23 -10.06
C ASN A 13 -10.06 10.73 -11.35
N THR A 14 -10.61 11.00 -12.53
CA THR A 14 -9.96 10.69 -13.81
C THR A 14 -9.09 11.85 -14.31
N TYR A 15 -9.18 13.00 -13.65
CA TYR A 15 -8.48 14.23 -14.02
C TYR A 15 -7.28 14.51 -13.11
N PRO A 16 -6.28 15.29 -13.59
CA PRO A 16 -5.28 15.91 -12.74
C PRO A 16 -5.90 16.88 -11.72
N ASP A 17 -5.17 17.15 -10.63
CA ASP A 17 -5.66 17.93 -9.48
C ASP A 17 -6.33 19.26 -9.84
N GLU A 18 -5.76 20.01 -10.79
CA GLU A 18 -6.28 21.33 -11.21
C GLU A 18 -7.69 21.22 -11.83
N GLU A 19 -7.95 20.16 -12.58
CA GLU A 19 -9.24 19.90 -13.23
C GLU A 19 -10.19 19.10 -12.31
N ALA A 20 -9.63 18.28 -11.40
CA ALA A 20 -10.37 17.46 -10.47
C ALA A 20 -10.98 18.26 -9.30
N GLU A 21 -10.26 19.26 -8.80
CA GLU A 21 -10.68 20.08 -7.66
C GLU A 21 -12.05 20.75 -7.83
N PRO A 22 -12.36 21.47 -8.92
CA PRO A 22 -13.69 22.07 -9.10
C PRO A 22 -14.80 21.03 -9.14
N LEU A 23 -14.53 19.85 -9.72
CA LEU A 23 -15.49 18.74 -9.76
C LEU A 23 -15.72 18.12 -8.37
N PHE A 24 -14.67 18.00 -7.56
CA PHE A 24 -14.82 17.58 -6.16
C PHE A 24 -15.59 18.61 -5.34
N ILE A 25 -15.34 19.91 -5.52
CA ILE A 25 -16.12 20.96 -4.86
C ILE A 25 -17.60 20.83 -5.24
N GLU A 26 -17.91 20.68 -6.52
CA GLU A 26 -19.29 20.49 -7.00
C GLU A 26 -19.96 19.24 -6.42
N ALA A 27 -19.24 18.11 -6.39
CA ALA A 27 -19.75 16.87 -5.82
C ALA A 27 -20.02 17.00 -4.31
N ARG A 28 -19.10 17.63 -3.56
CA ARG A 28 -19.25 17.89 -2.13
C ARG A 28 -20.46 18.78 -1.86
N ASP A 29 -20.59 19.87 -2.60
CA ASP A 29 -21.68 20.84 -2.41
C ASP A 29 -23.04 20.21 -2.73
N THR A 30 -23.09 19.33 -3.74
CA THR A 30 -24.27 18.50 -4.04
C THR A 30 -24.62 17.59 -2.86
N TYR A 31 -23.65 16.88 -2.28
CA TYR A 31 -23.91 16.01 -1.12
C TYR A 31 -24.34 16.80 0.12
N ASN A 32 -23.72 17.95 0.39
CA ASN A 32 -24.10 18.84 1.48
C ASN A 32 -25.54 19.35 1.33
N ALA A 33 -25.93 19.78 0.12
CA ALA A 33 -27.30 20.22 -0.18
C ALA A 33 -28.34 19.10 0.03
N MET A 34 -27.91 17.84 0.00
CA MET A 34 -28.75 16.67 0.24
C MET A 34 -28.69 16.16 1.69
N GLY A 35 -27.89 16.78 2.57
CA GLY A 35 -27.67 16.31 3.94
C GLY A 35 -26.94 14.96 4.02
N LEU A 36 -26.14 14.63 2.99
CA LEU A 36 -25.37 13.39 2.91
C LEU A 36 -23.94 13.59 3.43
N ASP A 37 -23.82 13.92 4.72
CA ASP A 37 -22.56 14.28 5.39
C ASP A 37 -21.43 13.25 5.13
N ASN A 38 -21.72 11.95 5.21
CA ASN A 38 -20.74 10.89 4.99
C ASN A 38 -20.18 10.87 3.55
N LYS A 39 -21.01 11.20 2.56
CA LYS A 39 -20.53 11.31 1.17
C LYS A 39 -19.78 12.60 0.93
N ALA A 40 -20.25 13.70 1.52
CA ALA A 40 -19.57 14.99 1.46
C ALA A 40 -18.17 14.94 2.09
N VAL A 41 -18.03 14.24 3.23
CA VAL A 41 -16.75 14.16 3.93
C VAL A 41 -15.73 13.29 3.17
N ARG A 42 -16.17 12.23 2.50
CA ARG A 42 -15.30 11.43 1.60
C ARG A 42 -14.75 12.26 0.45
N VAL A 43 -15.57 13.13 -0.14
CA VAL A 43 -15.11 14.09 -1.15
C VAL A 43 -14.17 15.13 -0.53
N THR A 44 -14.44 15.55 0.70
CA THR A 44 -13.57 16.47 1.44
C THR A 44 -12.19 15.88 1.71
N SER A 45 -12.08 14.58 2.01
CA SER A 45 -10.78 13.90 2.11
C SER A 45 -10.02 13.87 0.77
N ALA A 46 -10.71 13.71 -0.37
CA ALA A 46 -10.09 13.82 -1.70
C ALA A 46 -9.53 15.23 -1.97
N LEU A 47 -10.24 16.28 -1.56
CA LEU A 47 -9.75 17.66 -1.58
C LEU A 47 -8.56 17.86 -0.63
N GLY A 48 -8.58 17.20 0.54
CA GLY A 48 -7.45 17.17 1.47
C GLY A 48 -6.18 16.62 0.83
N HIS A 49 -6.27 15.55 0.05
CA HIS A 49 -5.14 15.02 -0.70
C HIS A 49 -4.61 16.00 -1.77
N ILE A 50 -5.48 16.78 -2.41
CA ILE A 50 -5.08 17.83 -3.38
C ILE A 50 -4.35 18.96 -2.65
N ALA A 51 -4.91 19.45 -1.54
CA ALA A 51 -4.30 20.48 -0.70
C ALA A 51 -2.91 20.03 -0.22
N GLU A 52 -2.82 18.79 0.24
CA GLU A 52 -1.58 18.17 0.68
C GLU A 52 -0.52 18.16 -0.43
N ARG A 53 -0.87 17.78 -1.66
CA ARG A 53 0.05 17.77 -2.82
C ARG A 53 0.51 19.17 -3.23
N ARG A 54 -0.31 20.18 -2.97
CA ARG A 54 0.03 21.60 -3.16
C ARG A 54 0.83 22.21 -2.01
N GLY A 55 1.04 21.45 -0.93
CA GLY A 55 1.77 21.90 0.26
C GLY A 55 0.92 22.64 1.28
N ASP A 56 -0.39 22.75 1.08
CA ASP A 56 -1.32 23.27 2.08
C ASP A 56 -1.66 22.16 3.08
N LEU A 57 -0.74 21.94 4.01
CA LEU A 57 -0.85 20.88 5.01
C LEU A 57 -1.94 21.17 6.04
N ASP A 58 -2.26 22.44 6.30
CA ASP A 58 -3.29 22.82 7.28
C ASP A 58 -4.69 22.52 6.74
N ALA A 59 -4.96 22.85 5.47
CA ALA A 59 -6.22 22.48 4.83
C ALA A 59 -6.39 20.95 4.72
N ALA A 60 -5.31 20.22 4.44
CA ALA A 60 -5.32 18.77 4.42
C ALA A 60 -5.64 18.17 5.80
N GLU A 61 -5.00 18.66 6.87
CA GLU A 61 -5.24 18.21 8.24
C GLU A 61 -6.71 18.42 8.64
N ALA A 62 -7.24 19.61 8.38
CA ALA A 62 -8.63 19.95 8.67
C ALA A 62 -9.61 19.00 7.96
N ALA A 63 -9.33 18.67 6.69
CA ALA A 63 -10.15 17.73 5.91
C ALA A 63 -10.12 16.30 6.49
N TYR A 64 -8.95 15.80 6.91
CA TYR A 64 -8.82 14.46 7.48
C TYR A 64 -9.40 14.36 8.89
N LEU A 65 -9.21 15.38 9.74
CA LEU A 65 -9.81 15.44 11.07
C LEU A 65 -11.35 15.47 11.01
N GLU A 66 -11.92 16.22 10.06
CA GLU A 66 -13.37 16.23 9.85
C GLU A 66 -13.87 14.85 9.37
N SER A 67 -13.11 14.17 8.50
CA SER A 67 -13.38 12.80 8.09
C SER A 67 -13.39 11.82 9.26
N ILE A 68 -12.39 11.89 10.13
CA ILE A 68 -12.35 11.09 11.37
C ILE A 68 -13.59 11.36 12.22
N ARG A 69 -13.96 12.62 12.42
CA ARG A 69 -15.11 13.01 13.26
C ARG A 69 -16.43 12.45 12.72
N ILE A 70 -16.70 12.60 11.42
CA ILE A 70 -17.93 12.13 10.78
C ILE A 70 -17.98 10.59 10.74
N HIS A 71 -16.92 9.93 10.29
CA HIS A 71 -16.92 8.47 10.20
C HIS A 71 -16.93 7.79 11.58
N THR A 72 -16.36 8.44 12.61
CA THR A 72 -16.54 7.99 14.01
C THR A 72 -18.00 8.08 14.45
N ARG A 73 -18.68 9.22 14.19
CA ARG A 73 -20.11 9.40 14.50
C ARG A 73 -20.98 8.36 13.80
N ASP A 74 -20.67 8.08 12.54
CA ASP A 74 -21.47 7.22 11.67
C ASP A 74 -21.08 5.72 11.76
N HIS A 75 -20.06 5.38 12.56
CA HIS A 75 -19.50 4.04 12.71
C HIS A 75 -19.01 3.42 11.39
N ASP A 76 -18.52 4.26 10.47
CA ASP A 76 -17.91 3.82 9.20
C ASP A 76 -16.41 3.60 9.40
N TYR A 77 -16.08 2.46 10.02
CA TYR A 77 -14.71 2.16 10.43
C TYR A 77 -13.72 2.06 9.26
N LEU A 78 -14.17 1.65 8.06
CA LEU A 78 -13.27 1.54 6.91
C LEU A 78 -12.85 2.92 6.39
N GLU A 79 -13.78 3.87 6.27
CA GLU A 79 -13.42 5.22 5.85
C GLU A 79 -12.71 5.99 6.99
N LEU A 80 -12.96 5.64 8.26
CA LEU A 80 -12.15 6.10 9.39
C LEU A 80 -10.68 5.66 9.26
N ALA A 81 -10.43 4.39 8.94
CA ALA A 81 -9.07 3.87 8.76
C ALA A 81 -8.34 4.52 7.58
N GLU A 82 -9.06 4.84 6.50
CA GLU A 82 -8.52 5.61 5.38
C GLU A 82 -8.14 7.04 5.79
N ALA A 83 -8.97 7.70 6.60
CA ALA A 83 -8.65 9.03 7.14
C ALA A 83 -7.47 9.00 8.12
N ASP A 84 -7.37 7.95 8.95
CA ASP A 84 -6.21 7.72 9.82
C ASP A 84 -4.92 7.51 9.01
N PHE A 85 -4.97 6.70 7.93
CA PHE A 85 -3.83 6.53 7.04
C PHE A 85 -3.36 7.87 6.43
N ALA A 86 -4.30 8.68 5.95
CA ALA A 86 -4.00 9.97 5.34
C ALA A 86 -3.39 10.95 6.35
N LEU A 87 -3.95 11.02 7.55
CA LEU A 87 -3.44 11.87 8.62
C LEU A 87 -2.07 11.40 9.13
N ALA A 88 -1.81 10.10 9.18
CA ALA A 88 -0.49 9.54 9.49
C ALA A 88 0.58 10.03 8.51
N SER A 89 0.29 9.96 7.21
CA SER A 89 1.17 10.45 6.15
C SER A 89 1.45 11.95 6.29
N LEU A 90 0.43 12.74 6.63
CA LEU A 90 0.56 14.17 6.86
C LEU A 90 1.45 14.48 8.08
N HIS A 91 1.26 13.80 9.20
CA HIS A 91 2.10 13.96 10.39
C HIS A 91 3.56 13.62 10.08
N TRP A 92 3.81 12.57 9.30
CA TRP A 92 5.16 12.26 8.85
C TRP A 92 5.79 13.40 8.06
N ARG A 93 5.06 14.00 7.12
CA ARG A 93 5.55 15.16 6.34
C ARG A 93 5.87 16.38 7.20
N ARG A 94 5.24 16.50 8.37
CA ARG A 94 5.54 17.50 9.40
C ARG A 94 6.65 17.06 10.37
N ASN A 95 7.29 15.93 10.12
CA ASN A 95 8.27 15.30 11.00
C ASN A 95 7.73 14.97 12.41
N ASP A 96 6.41 14.77 12.52
CA ASP A 96 5.70 14.37 13.73
C ASP A 96 5.51 12.85 13.76
N VAL A 97 6.62 12.15 13.99
CA VAL A 97 6.66 10.68 13.90
C VAL A 97 5.75 10.00 14.93
N LEU A 98 5.63 10.58 16.12
CA LEU A 98 4.82 10.00 17.19
C LEU A 98 3.34 9.93 16.79
N ASN A 99 2.80 10.99 16.19
CA ASN A 99 1.41 10.98 15.75
C ASN A 99 1.25 10.16 14.47
N ALA A 100 2.22 10.21 13.56
CA ALA A 100 2.21 9.34 12.38
C ALA A 100 2.09 7.85 12.75
N GLU A 101 2.91 7.37 13.69
CA GLU A 101 2.89 5.97 14.13
C GLU A 101 1.54 5.58 14.74
N LYS A 102 1.00 6.41 15.65
CA LYS A 102 -0.32 6.16 16.28
C LYS A 102 -1.43 6.04 15.25
N HIS A 103 -1.45 6.93 14.26
CA HIS A 103 -2.48 6.93 13.22
C HIS A 103 -2.35 5.70 12.30
N PHE A 104 -1.12 5.32 11.92
CA PHE A 104 -0.92 4.08 11.16
C PHE A 104 -1.31 2.84 11.96
N GLU A 105 -1.01 2.76 13.26
CA GLU A 105 -1.42 1.64 14.12
C GLU A 105 -2.93 1.46 14.15
N ARG A 106 -3.70 2.54 14.35
CA ARG A 106 -5.18 2.48 14.29
C ARG A 106 -5.69 2.02 12.94
N ALA A 107 -5.06 2.48 11.85
CA ALA A 107 -5.42 2.06 10.51
C ALA A 107 -5.14 0.56 10.29
N VAL A 108 -3.98 0.05 10.74
CA VAL A 108 -3.64 -1.39 10.69
C VAL A 108 -4.69 -2.22 11.42
N ASP A 109 -4.98 -1.89 12.68
CA ASP A 109 -5.93 -2.64 13.51
C ASP A 109 -7.30 -2.77 12.81
N THR A 110 -7.77 -1.66 12.23
CA THR A 110 -9.05 -1.63 11.53
C THR A 110 -8.99 -2.40 10.22
N PHE A 111 -7.96 -2.19 9.39
CA PHE A 111 -7.84 -2.91 8.12
C PHE A 111 -7.70 -4.43 8.32
N VAL A 112 -6.97 -4.88 9.33
CA VAL A 112 -6.87 -6.30 9.69
C VAL A 112 -8.23 -6.84 10.16
N ALA A 113 -8.91 -6.13 11.05
CA ALA A 113 -10.22 -6.55 11.58
C ALA A 113 -11.29 -6.70 10.48
N PHE A 114 -11.21 -5.89 9.43
CA PHE A 114 -12.15 -5.93 8.29
C PHE A 114 -11.62 -6.74 7.09
N GLY A 115 -10.46 -7.38 7.20
CA GLY A 115 -9.88 -8.20 6.12
C GLY A 115 -9.37 -7.41 4.91
N VAL A 116 -9.09 -6.12 5.08
CA VAL A 116 -8.52 -5.23 4.05
C VAL A 116 -7.00 -5.26 4.13
N PHE A 117 -6.44 -6.45 4.07
CA PHE A 117 -5.04 -6.73 4.35
C PHE A 117 -4.03 -6.01 3.45
N PRO A 118 -4.28 -5.74 2.15
CA PRO A 118 -3.36 -4.91 1.35
C PRO A 118 -3.19 -3.48 1.91
N ARG A 119 -4.24 -2.90 2.52
CA ARG A 119 -4.12 -1.59 3.18
C ARG A 119 -3.34 -1.71 4.49
N ALA A 120 -3.57 -2.75 5.28
CA ALA A 120 -2.78 -3.02 6.48
C ALA A 120 -1.28 -3.17 6.16
N ALA A 121 -0.93 -3.96 5.14
CA ALA A 121 0.45 -4.15 4.71
C ALA A 121 1.09 -2.83 4.23
N LEU A 122 0.34 -1.99 3.50
CA LEU A 122 0.82 -0.64 3.14
C LEU A 122 1.05 0.24 4.37
N CYS A 123 0.22 0.14 5.41
CA CYS A 123 0.48 0.86 6.66
C CYS A 123 1.79 0.39 7.29
N ASP A 124 2.02 -0.92 7.39
CA ASP A 124 3.26 -1.47 7.98
C ASP A 124 4.51 -1.12 7.16
N VAL A 125 4.43 -1.03 5.82
CA VAL A 125 5.50 -0.49 4.97
C VAL A 125 5.82 0.97 5.35
N ASN A 126 4.80 1.80 5.53
CA ASN A 126 4.99 3.20 5.91
C ASN A 126 5.55 3.33 7.32
N ARG A 127 5.04 2.58 8.30
CA ARG A 127 5.55 2.53 9.66
C ARG A 127 7.03 2.12 9.70
N ALA A 128 7.40 1.09 8.95
CA ALA A 128 8.79 0.68 8.84
C ALA A 128 9.69 1.80 8.31
N ALA A 129 9.23 2.57 7.32
CA ALA A 129 9.94 3.73 6.82
C ALA A 129 10.11 4.81 7.92
N LEU A 130 9.09 5.05 8.77
CA LEU A 130 9.20 5.94 9.93
C LEU A 130 10.30 5.48 10.89
N TRP A 131 10.25 4.21 11.31
CA TRP A 131 11.22 3.62 12.23
C TRP A 131 12.65 3.64 11.69
N SER A 132 12.79 3.32 10.41
CA SER A 132 14.06 3.34 9.70
C SER A 132 14.66 4.76 9.63
N ALA A 133 13.84 5.76 9.35
CA ALA A 133 14.28 7.16 9.27
C ALA A 133 14.64 7.75 10.65
N GLN A 134 14.02 7.27 11.73
CA GLN A 134 14.33 7.68 13.10
C GLN A 134 15.54 6.96 13.70
N ALA A 135 16.08 5.94 13.04
CA ALA A 135 17.18 5.11 13.54
C ALA A 135 18.55 5.84 13.58
N GLN A 136 18.61 7.11 13.96
CA GLN A 136 19.80 7.96 13.86
C GLN A 136 20.85 7.68 14.95
N ASN A 137 20.42 7.21 16.12
CA ASN A 137 21.31 6.93 17.25
C ASN A 137 22.02 5.58 17.06
N PRO A 138 23.36 5.52 16.95
CA PRO A 138 24.10 4.28 16.71
C PRO A 138 23.82 3.16 17.73
N THR A 139 23.50 3.51 18.98
CA THR A 139 23.25 2.52 20.04
C THR A 139 21.90 1.82 19.89
N THR A 140 20.88 2.52 19.39
CA THR A 140 19.52 1.96 19.18
C THR A 140 19.22 1.67 17.71
N ARG A 141 20.15 1.99 16.81
CA ARG A 141 19.95 1.87 15.37
C ARG A 141 19.58 0.46 14.94
N ASN A 142 20.37 -0.54 15.35
CA ASN A 142 20.10 -1.92 14.95
C ASN A 142 18.75 -2.42 15.47
N THR A 143 18.36 -2.09 16.70
CA THR A 143 17.05 -2.52 17.24
C THR A 143 15.88 -1.86 16.53
N MET A 144 16.01 -0.58 16.17
CA MET A 144 15.00 0.14 15.39
C MET A 144 14.90 -0.39 13.96
N LEU A 145 16.03 -0.68 13.31
CA LEU A 145 16.05 -1.28 11.98
C LEU A 145 15.50 -2.70 11.99
N SER A 146 15.80 -3.52 13.01
CA SER A 146 15.20 -4.84 13.15
C SER A 146 13.68 -4.76 13.29
N HIS A 147 13.17 -3.80 14.08
CA HIS A 147 11.73 -3.57 14.18
C HIS A 147 11.12 -3.13 12.83
N ALA A 148 11.79 -2.26 12.09
CA ALA A 148 11.37 -1.86 10.76
C ALA A 148 11.33 -3.05 9.78
N VAL A 149 12.32 -3.94 9.81
CA VAL A 149 12.32 -5.17 8.99
C VAL A 149 11.17 -6.10 9.39
N ASP A 150 10.89 -6.27 10.69
CA ASP A 150 9.78 -7.07 11.20
C ASP A 150 8.39 -6.55 10.78
N LEU A 151 8.28 -5.26 10.44
CA LEU A 151 7.09 -4.66 9.83
C LEU A 151 7.09 -4.81 8.30
N MET A 152 8.20 -4.41 7.65
CA MET A 152 8.25 -4.22 6.20
C MET A 152 8.35 -5.53 5.42
N LEU A 153 9.22 -6.46 5.83
CA LEU A 153 9.48 -7.67 5.05
C LEU A 153 8.22 -8.53 4.88
N PRO A 154 7.43 -8.87 5.92
CA PRO A 154 6.20 -9.64 5.71
C PRO A 154 5.17 -8.86 4.87
N ALA A 155 5.06 -7.54 5.06
CA ALA A 155 4.15 -6.71 4.29
C ALA A 155 4.50 -6.68 2.79
N VAL A 156 5.78 -6.53 2.46
CA VAL A 156 6.26 -6.48 1.08
C VAL A 156 6.11 -7.83 0.40
N LEU A 157 6.44 -8.93 1.08
CA LEU A 157 6.21 -10.29 0.59
C LEU A 157 4.72 -10.55 0.31
N TYR A 158 3.84 -10.18 1.25
CA TYR A 158 2.39 -10.29 1.07
C TYR A 158 1.88 -9.48 -0.14
N LEU A 159 2.34 -8.24 -0.28
CA LEU A 159 1.99 -7.38 -1.42
C LEU A 159 2.53 -7.94 -2.75
N ASN A 160 3.70 -8.56 -2.75
CA ASN A 160 4.25 -9.23 -3.93
C ASN A 160 3.35 -10.38 -4.41
N GLU A 161 2.79 -11.18 -3.49
CA GLU A 161 1.87 -12.26 -3.84
C GLU A 161 0.62 -11.75 -4.58
N GLN A 162 0.14 -10.54 -4.23
CA GLN A 162 -0.99 -9.92 -4.92
C GLN A 162 -0.67 -9.56 -6.38
N ALA A 163 0.61 -9.37 -6.72
CA ALA A 163 1.05 -9.02 -8.08
C ALA A 163 0.66 -10.07 -9.12
N HIS A 164 0.60 -11.34 -8.72
CA HIS A 164 0.28 -12.46 -9.62
C HIS A 164 -1.17 -12.44 -10.09
N GLN A 165 -2.04 -11.65 -9.45
CA GLN A 165 -3.44 -11.46 -9.85
C GLN A 165 -3.60 -10.51 -11.06
N PHE A 166 -2.57 -9.73 -11.40
CA PHE A 166 -2.63 -8.85 -12.55
C PHE A 166 -2.56 -9.64 -13.87
N GLN A 167 -3.57 -9.48 -14.71
CA GLN A 167 -3.69 -10.21 -15.97
C GLN A 167 -2.73 -9.69 -17.05
N THR A 168 -2.42 -8.40 -17.05
CA THR A 168 -1.59 -7.75 -18.07
C THR A 168 -0.14 -7.60 -17.63
N ALA A 169 0.79 -7.75 -18.59
CA ALA A 169 2.22 -7.58 -18.33
C ALA A 169 2.59 -6.16 -17.88
N SER A 170 1.89 -5.14 -18.41
CA SER A 170 2.14 -3.73 -18.04
C SER A 170 1.83 -3.44 -16.57
N HIS A 171 0.70 -3.94 -16.03
CA HIS A 171 0.39 -3.76 -14.60
C HIS A 171 1.39 -4.52 -13.71
N ARG A 172 1.82 -5.73 -14.10
CA ARG A 172 2.87 -6.46 -13.37
C ARG A 172 4.21 -5.72 -13.39
N GLN A 173 4.58 -5.09 -14.50
CA GLN A 173 5.83 -4.33 -14.58
C GLN A 173 5.80 -3.08 -13.69
N SER A 174 4.71 -2.31 -13.73
CA SER A 174 4.54 -1.16 -12.83
C SER A 174 4.53 -1.58 -11.36
N TRP A 175 3.88 -2.70 -11.04
CA TRP A 175 3.90 -3.25 -9.68
C TRP A 175 5.30 -3.69 -9.25
N LYS A 176 6.03 -4.39 -10.12
CA LYS A 176 7.40 -4.85 -9.85
C LYS A 176 8.33 -3.68 -9.55
N ALA A 177 8.20 -2.57 -10.27
CA ALA A 177 8.97 -1.36 -10.00
C ALA A 177 8.72 -0.82 -8.59
N LEU A 178 7.46 -0.78 -8.14
CA LEU A 178 7.09 -0.30 -6.81
C LEU A 178 7.63 -1.24 -5.72
N HIS A 179 7.40 -2.54 -5.90
CA HIS A 179 7.90 -3.57 -5.00
C HIS A 179 9.44 -3.54 -4.89
N SER A 180 10.15 -3.26 -5.97
CA SER A 180 11.62 -3.12 -5.93
C SER A 180 12.08 -1.97 -5.05
N VAL A 181 11.35 -0.86 -4.97
CA VAL A 181 11.71 0.24 -4.05
C VAL A 181 11.66 -0.26 -2.60
N TRP A 182 10.55 -0.91 -2.23
CA TRP A 182 10.39 -1.44 -0.88
C TRP A 182 11.38 -2.56 -0.55
N MET A 183 11.61 -3.50 -1.48
CA MET A 183 12.59 -4.56 -1.26
C MET A 183 14.01 -4.04 -1.15
N ASN A 184 14.39 -3.03 -1.93
CA ASN A 184 15.70 -2.38 -1.78
C ASN A 184 15.86 -1.80 -0.37
N ARG A 185 14.81 -1.18 0.17
CA ARG A 185 14.85 -0.66 1.53
C ARG A 185 15.02 -1.78 2.56
N VAL A 186 14.35 -2.92 2.39
CA VAL A 186 14.57 -4.09 3.24
C VAL A 186 16.03 -4.56 3.15
N PHE A 187 16.60 -4.70 1.94
CA PHE A 187 18.01 -5.07 1.76
C PHE A 187 18.96 -4.11 2.47
N GLU A 188 18.75 -2.79 2.36
CA GLU A 188 19.54 -1.78 3.04
C GLU A 188 19.51 -1.96 4.56
N MET A 189 18.30 -2.11 5.14
CA MET A 189 18.14 -2.29 6.58
C MET A 189 18.79 -3.58 7.08
N VAL A 190 18.58 -4.70 6.38
CA VAL A 190 19.16 -6.00 6.75
C VAL A 190 20.69 -5.99 6.60
N HIS A 191 21.21 -5.36 5.55
CA HIS A 191 22.66 -5.15 5.37
C HIS A 191 23.27 -4.36 6.54
N GLU A 192 22.60 -3.29 6.95
CA GLU A 192 23.06 -2.45 8.06
C GLU A 192 22.99 -3.15 9.42
N ILE A 193 21.97 -3.98 9.65
CA ILE A 193 21.88 -4.86 10.84
C ILE A 193 23.04 -5.88 10.87
N GLY A 194 23.55 -6.27 9.69
CA GLY A 194 24.60 -7.28 9.53
C GLY A 194 24.09 -8.72 9.49
N ASP A 195 22.80 -8.93 9.20
CA ASP A 195 22.21 -10.27 9.10
C ASP A 195 22.50 -10.89 7.73
N THR A 196 23.70 -11.45 7.59
CA THR A 196 24.18 -12.05 6.34
C THR A 196 23.36 -13.25 5.90
N LYS A 197 22.76 -13.99 6.86
CA LYS A 197 21.89 -15.12 6.55
C LYS A 197 20.64 -14.64 5.83
N LEU A 198 19.95 -13.66 6.40
CA LEU A 198 18.73 -13.10 5.80
C LEU A 198 19.01 -12.44 4.44
N ILE A 199 20.15 -11.75 4.26
CA ILE A 199 20.52 -11.21 2.94
C ILE A 199 20.59 -12.33 1.89
N SER A 200 21.25 -13.45 2.22
CA SER A 200 21.38 -14.58 1.29
C SER A 200 20.01 -15.16 0.93
N GLU A 201 19.14 -15.34 1.93
CA GLU A 201 17.77 -15.82 1.70
C GLU A 201 16.97 -14.87 0.80
N LEU A 202 17.05 -13.56 1.05
CA LEU A 202 16.36 -12.56 0.24
C LEU A 202 16.87 -12.51 -1.20
N VAL A 203 18.17 -12.73 -1.44
CA VAL A 203 18.72 -12.83 -2.80
C VAL A 203 18.10 -14.02 -3.54
N GLU A 204 18.09 -15.20 -2.94
CA GLU A 204 17.47 -16.40 -3.55
C GLU A 204 15.98 -16.18 -3.83
N MET A 205 15.25 -15.58 -2.88
CA MET A 205 13.83 -15.26 -3.05
C MET A 205 13.58 -14.26 -4.18
N ASN A 206 14.45 -13.26 -4.38
CA ASN A 206 14.30 -12.27 -5.45
C ASN A 206 14.66 -12.82 -6.84
N LEU A 207 15.52 -13.84 -6.91
CA LEU A 207 15.81 -14.57 -8.15
C LEU A 207 14.67 -15.51 -8.54
N ASN A 208 13.92 -16.02 -7.56
CA ASN A 208 12.78 -16.91 -7.77
C ASN A 208 11.55 -16.16 -8.33
N THR A 209 11.61 -15.80 -9.61
CA THR A 209 10.46 -15.25 -10.34
C THR A 209 9.53 -16.38 -10.74
N GLY A 210 8.34 -16.46 -10.13
CA GLY A 210 7.40 -17.60 -10.21
C GLY A 210 7.08 -18.21 -11.58
N VAL A 211 6.42 -19.37 -11.57
CA VAL A 211 6.21 -20.21 -12.77
C VAL A 211 5.05 -19.71 -13.62
N TYR A 212 5.28 -19.54 -14.93
CA TYR A 212 4.21 -19.26 -15.89
C TYR A 212 3.27 -20.46 -16.02
N SER A 213 1.97 -20.23 -15.93
CA SER A 213 0.96 -21.28 -16.02
C SER A 213 -0.03 -21.02 -17.15
N THR A 214 -0.43 -22.09 -17.84
CA THR A 214 -1.53 -22.05 -18.81
C THR A 214 -2.90 -22.24 -18.15
N GLN A 215 -2.95 -22.54 -16.85
CA GLN A 215 -4.20 -22.64 -16.11
C GLN A 215 -4.80 -21.26 -15.89
N LYS A 216 -6.10 -21.11 -16.17
CA LYS A 216 -6.84 -19.91 -15.80
C LYS A 216 -6.87 -19.82 -14.28
N VAL A 217 -6.13 -18.88 -13.71
CA VAL A 217 -6.30 -18.49 -12.30
C VAL A 217 -7.76 -18.06 -12.14
N PRO A 218 -8.54 -18.64 -11.22
CA PRO A 218 -9.90 -18.22 -10.96
C PRO A 218 -9.91 -16.72 -10.73
N THR A 219 -10.79 -15.99 -11.40
CA THR A 219 -10.97 -14.56 -11.19
C THR A 219 -11.38 -14.40 -9.72
N SER A 220 -10.43 -14.01 -8.86
CA SER A 220 -10.73 -13.75 -7.46
C SER A 220 -11.83 -12.68 -7.42
N VAL A 221 -12.78 -12.87 -6.51
CA VAL A 221 -13.93 -11.99 -6.32
C VAL A 221 -13.44 -10.69 -5.65
N LEU A 222 -12.61 -9.92 -6.33
CA LEU A 222 -12.28 -8.53 -5.98
C LEU A 222 -12.30 -7.61 -7.23
N PRO A 223 -13.33 -7.63 -8.11
CA PRO A 223 -13.41 -6.67 -9.22
C PRO A 223 -13.44 -5.22 -8.74
N GLN A 224 -13.84 -4.97 -7.49
CA GLN A 224 -13.91 -3.62 -6.91
C GLN A 224 -12.58 -3.13 -6.31
N VAL A 225 -11.63 -4.03 -6.03
CA VAL A 225 -10.31 -3.62 -5.52
C VAL A 225 -9.41 -3.16 -6.66
N SER A 226 -9.57 -3.65 -7.89
CA SER A 226 -8.72 -3.25 -9.03
C SER A 226 -8.80 -1.76 -9.38
N GLY A 227 -9.99 -1.14 -9.24
CA GLY A 227 -10.16 0.31 -9.43
C GLY A 227 -9.64 1.14 -8.24
N ARG A 228 -9.64 0.56 -7.03
CA ARG A 228 -9.10 1.17 -5.80
C ARG A 228 -7.57 1.05 -5.74
N MET A 229 -7.00 -0.09 -6.15
CA MET A 229 -5.56 -0.42 -6.17
C MET A 229 -4.76 0.47 -7.13
N GLY A 230 -5.33 0.83 -8.29
CA GLY A 230 -4.74 1.81 -9.20
C GLY A 230 -4.64 3.23 -8.63
N ARG A 231 -5.40 3.54 -7.57
CA ARG A 231 -5.24 4.77 -6.76
C ARG A 231 -4.44 4.55 -5.47
N LEU A 232 -4.25 3.31 -5.01
CA LEU A 232 -3.36 3.01 -3.88
C LEU A 232 -1.90 3.36 -4.20
N THR A 233 -1.53 3.45 -5.49
CA THR A 233 -0.25 3.99 -5.93
C THR A 233 -0.19 5.52 -6.02
N GLN A 234 -1.32 6.23 -5.89
CA GLN A 234 -1.37 7.70 -5.73
C GLN A 234 -1.45 8.14 -4.27
N VAL A 235 -1.81 7.24 -3.36
CA VAL A 235 -1.95 7.52 -1.92
C VAL A 235 -0.75 6.96 -1.17
N ALA A 236 0.27 7.82 -1.10
CA ALA A 236 1.38 7.88 -0.15
C ALA A 236 1.96 6.54 0.33
N THR A 237 3.01 6.08 -0.36
CA THR A 237 4.17 5.63 0.41
C THR A 237 5.01 6.83 0.79
N VAL A 238 5.47 6.84 2.03
CA VAL A 238 6.36 7.83 2.66
C VAL A 238 7.70 7.96 1.92
N GLU A 239 8.05 6.97 1.10
CA GLU A 239 9.22 7.01 0.22
C GLU A 239 9.01 7.96 -0.96
N ASP A 240 9.94 8.91 -1.06
CA ASP A 240 10.15 9.92 -2.09
C ASP A 240 9.08 10.02 -3.17
N HIS A 241 8.15 10.98 -2.98
CA HIS A 241 7.06 11.29 -3.91
C HIS A 241 7.52 11.47 -5.36
N ALA A 242 8.79 11.82 -5.61
CA ALA A 242 9.38 11.89 -6.94
C ALA A 242 9.37 10.53 -7.69
N THR A 243 9.67 9.43 -6.99
CA THR A 243 9.73 8.08 -7.56
C THR A 243 8.33 7.56 -7.89
N ILE A 244 7.36 7.79 -7.00
CA ILE A 244 5.95 7.44 -7.21
C ILE A 244 5.31 8.30 -8.32
N ARG A 245 5.63 9.60 -8.39
CA ARG A 245 5.13 10.52 -9.43
C ARG A 245 5.67 10.14 -10.82
N ALA A 246 6.91 9.68 -10.92
CA ALA A 246 7.47 9.10 -12.15
C ALA A 246 6.72 7.83 -12.58
N MET A 247 6.24 7.02 -11.63
CA MET A 247 5.44 5.82 -11.90
C MET A 247 3.99 6.15 -12.32
N SER A 248 3.36 7.18 -11.74
CA SER A 248 2.06 7.72 -12.20
C SER A 248 2.10 8.22 -13.65
N LEU A 249 3.23 8.81 -14.06
CA LEU A 249 3.47 9.29 -15.43
C LEU A 249 3.80 8.16 -16.43
N SER A 250 4.15 6.96 -15.96
CA SER A 250 4.41 5.80 -16.83
C SER A 250 3.15 5.14 -17.40
N SER A 251 1.95 5.55 -16.98
CA SER A 251 0.67 5.09 -17.56
C SER A 251 0.55 5.38 -19.06
N VAL A 252 1.31 6.35 -19.58
CA VAL A 252 1.32 6.73 -21.01
C VAL A 252 2.14 5.76 -21.88
N ALA A 253 2.95 4.85 -21.32
CA ALA A 253 3.80 3.92 -22.07
C ALA A 253 3.18 2.52 -22.30
N SER A 254 1.88 2.35 -22.08
CA SER A 254 1.19 1.06 -22.21
C SER A 254 0.57 0.83 -23.60
N ARG A 255 1.39 0.97 -24.66
CA ARG A 255 1.06 0.41 -25.98
C ARG A 255 2.10 -0.62 -26.36
N LEU A 256 1.94 -1.86 -25.90
CA LEU A 256 2.44 -3.05 -26.60
C LEU A 256 1.68 -4.30 -26.13
N VAL A 257 1.03 -4.93 -27.12
CA VAL A 257 0.19 -6.14 -27.11
C VAL A 257 -1.02 -6.10 -26.17
N ALA A 258 -2.08 -5.43 -26.62
CA ALA A 258 -3.42 -5.59 -26.05
C ALA A 258 -3.88 -7.06 -26.16
N GLY A 259 -4.13 -7.72 -25.03
CA GLY A 259 -4.95 -8.94 -24.96
C GLY A 259 -4.26 -10.27 -24.58
N ALA A 260 -2.94 -10.34 -24.47
CA ALA A 260 -2.28 -11.58 -24.05
C ALA A 260 -2.22 -11.70 -22.51
N ALA A 261 -3.17 -12.45 -21.93
CA ALA A 261 -3.12 -12.83 -20.52
C ALA A 261 -2.14 -14.00 -20.34
N LEU A 262 -1.05 -13.78 -19.61
CA LEU A 262 -0.10 -14.82 -19.19
C LEU A 262 -0.19 -14.94 -17.65
N PRO A 263 -0.98 -15.88 -17.12
CA PRO A 263 -1.07 -16.12 -15.68
C PRO A 263 0.27 -16.61 -15.13
N GLN A 264 0.63 -16.14 -13.94
CA GLN A 264 1.76 -16.66 -13.17
C GLN A 264 1.24 -17.18 -11.83
N LEU A 265 1.78 -18.31 -11.39
CA LEU A 265 1.56 -18.79 -10.03
C LEU A 265 2.60 -18.13 -9.09
N PRO A 266 2.27 -17.95 -7.80
CA PRO A 266 3.24 -17.47 -6.84
C PRO A 266 4.45 -18.42 -6.79
N PRO A 267 5.67 -17.89 -6.58
CA PRO A 267 6.85 -18.72 -6.45
C PRO A 267 6.70 -19.69 -5.26
N PRO A 268 7.16 -20.94 -5.39
CA PRO A 268 7.15 -21.87 -4.27
C PRO A 268 8.09 -21.39 -3.16
N LYS A 269 7.84 -21.86 -1.92
CA LYS A 269 8.77 -21.68 -0.80
C LYS A 269 10.15 -22.24 -1.18
N LEU A 270 11.22 -21.61 -0.71
CA LEU A 270 12.59 -22.05 -1.02
C LEU A 270 13.19 -22.79 0.17
N LEU A 271 13.79 -23.95 -0.09
CA LEU A 271 14.67 -24.63 0.88
C LEU A 271 16.10 -24.14 0.67
N MET A 272 16.73 -23.67 1.75
CA MET A 272 18.12 -23.25 1.81
C MET A 272 19.05 -24.46 2.02
N PRO A 273 20.37 -24.36 1.70
CA PRO A 273 21.31 -25.49 1.81
C PRO A 273 21.42 -26.13 3.20
N ASP A 274 21.07 -25.37 4.26
CA ASP A 274 21.01 -25.86 5.64
C ASP A 274 19.70 -26.60 5.97
N GLY A 275 18.80 -26.75 4.99
CA GLY A 275 17.49 -27.38 5.13
C GLY A 275 16.39 -26.45 5.68
N SER A 276 16.71 -25.20 6.00
CA SER A 276 15.72 -24.22 6.46
C SER A 276 14.90 -23.64 5.30
N ILE A 277 13.70 -23.12 5.59
CA ILE A 277 12.92 -22.37 4.60
C ILE A 277 13.42 -20.91 4.58
N ALA A 278 13.65 -20.37 3.39
CA ALA A 278 14.06 -18.97 3.23
C ALA A 278 13.03 -18.01 3.83
N ALA A 279 13.48 -17.08 4.67
CA ALA A 279 12.66 -16.09 5.37
C ALA A 279 11.45 -16.70 6.12
N GLU A 280 11.56 -17.93 6.64
CA GLU A 280 10.47 -18.69 7.28
C GLU A 280 9.72 -17.87 8.34
N LYS A 281 10.47 -17.23 9.27
CA LYS A 281 9.92 -16.32 10.29
C LYS A 281 8.95 -15.29 9.70
N TYR A 282 9.30 -14.70 8.56
CA TYR A 282 8.54 -13.62 7.94
C TYR A 282 7.38 -14.16 7.11
N LEU A 283 7.51 -15.34 6.50
CA LEU A 283 6.40 -16.03 5.85
C LEU A 283 5.32 -16.43 6.86
N ASP A 284 5.71 -16.91 8.05
CA ASP A 284 4.78 -17.22 9.13
C ASP A 284 4.10 -15.96 9.68
N ALA A 285 4.83 -14.84 9.71
CA ALA A 285 4.28 -13.55 10.11
C ALA A 285 3.17 -13.06 9.16
N ILE A 286 3.22 -13.40 7.86
CA ILE A 286 2.12 -13.11 6.91
C ILE A 286 0.85 -13.86 7.31
N GLY A 287 0.98 -15.15 7.65
CA GLY A 287 -0.13 -16.01 8.07
C GLY A 287 -0.85 -15.51 9.33
N THR A 288 -0.09 -14.90 10.23
CA THR A 288 -0.63 -14.34 11.48
C THR A 288 -1.19 -12.92 11.32
N ARG A 289 -0.63 -12.09 10.43
CA ARG A 289 -0.98 -10.67 10.27
C ARG A 289 -1.96 -10.35 9.14
N PHE A 290 -1.84 -11.00 7.98
CA PHE A 290 -2.51 -10.56 6.74
C PHE A 290 -3.37 -11.61 6.07
N ASP A 291 -3.07 -12.91 6.10
CA ASP A 291 -4.02 -13.88 5.55
C ASP A 291 -3.76 -15.27 6.14
N GLN A 292 -4.73 -15.82 6.87
CA GLN A 292 -4.66 -17.18 7.40
C GLN A 292 -4.84 -18.26 6.32
N ARG A 293 -5.10 -17.88 5.07
CA ARG A 293 -5.17 -18.81 3.94
C ARG A 293 -3.77 -19.18 3.48
N GLU A 294 -3.18 -20.16 4.14
CA GLU A 294 -2.03 -20.93 3.68
C GLU A 294 -2.22 -21.39 2.22
N GLN A 295 -1.62 -20.68 1.25
CA GLN A 295 -1.42 -21.23 -0.10
C GLN A 295 -0.16 -22.09 -0.07
N LEU A 296 -0.31 -23.33 0.39
CA LEU A 296 0.77 -24.32 0.47
C LEU A 296 1.13 -24.83 -0.93
N HIS A 297 2.20 -24.30 -1.50
CA HIS A 297 2.99 -25.03 -2.50
C HIS A 297 4.18 -25.71 -1.79
N ALA A 298 4.53 -26.92 -2.23
CA ALA A 298 5.67 -27.66 -1.68
C ALA A 298 6.97 -26.86 -1.89
N PRO A 299 7.90 -26.82 -0.91
CA PRO A 299 9.16 -26.11 -1.06
C PRO A 299 10.02 -26.68 -2.19
N VAL A 300 10.77 -25.81 -2.87
CA VAL A 300 11.71 -26.16 -3.96
C VAL A 300 13.14 -25.87 -3.51
N GLN A 301 14.08 -26.74 -3.85
CA GLN A 301 15.51 -26.58 -3.55
C GLN A 301 16.15 -25.49 -4.43
N THR A 302 17.10 -24.74 -3.87
CA THR A 302 17.77 -23.61 -4.55
C THR A 302 19.07 -23.99 -5.29
N TRP A 303 19.49 -25.26 -5.29
CA TRP A 303 20.74 -25.75 -5.90
C TRP A 303 20.54 -26.94 -6.84
#